data_AF-V7B1R4-F1
#
_entry.id   AF-V7B1R4-F1
#
_cell.length_a   1.000
_cell.length_b   1.000
_cell.length_c   1.000
_cell.angle_alpha   90.00
_cell.angle_beta   90.00
_cell.angle_gamma   90.00
#
_symmetry.space_group_name_H-M   'P 1'
#
loop_
_entity.id
_entity.type
_entity.pdbx_description
1 polymer ?
#
loop_
_entity_poly.entity_id
_entity_poly.type
_entity_poly.pdbx_seq_one_letter_code
_entity_poly.pdbx_strand_id
1 'polypeptide(L)'
;MDSPSSSTTGDMSKVATKSSSSSMIVESLRVCGISGSTRVDKEDLTQKLRMPQYLRFAMRESIRLNDAAAGKSHCSRSQDDDNAEAPLVPMVVFINPRSGGRCGPFLKERLQLIISEEQVIDMLDVKPHEFIRYGLGCLEMMANYGDHCALETRDRMRIMVAGGDGSVGWVLGCLSELHSLGRTPVPPVGIIPLGTGNDLSRSFGWGGSFPFSWKAATKRSLYKATIAPLCRLDSWRFSISMPEGTEIEPPHSLKHAVEFTLDEGLDIEGQLSNNVICYEGVFYNYFSIGTFSFYVS
;
A
#
# COMPACT_ATOMS: atom_id res chain seq x y z
N MET A 1 63.61 34.47 -33.32
CA MET A 1 64.16 34.10 -34.63
C MET A 1 64.11 32.59 -34.66
N ASP A 2 63.30 31.88 -35.44
CA ASP A 2 62.45 32.25 -36.57
C ASP A 2 61.29 31.24 -36.67
N SER A 3 60.11 31.71 -37.08
CA SER A 3 59.10 30.92 -37.78
C SER A 3 59.42 31.01 -39.29
N PRO A 4 59.07 30.02 -40.13
CA PRO A 4 57.75 30.04 -40.80
C PRO A 4 57.14 28.64 -41.07
N SER A 5 55.86 28.42 -40.77
CA SER A 5 54.69 28.30 -41.69
C SER A 5 54.80 27.37 -42.91
N SER A 6 53.98 26.31 -42.95
CA SER A 6 52.99 26.08 -44.03
C SER A 6 52.06 24.87 -43.76
N SER A 7 50.77 25.14 -43.99
CA SER A 7 49.56 24.31 -44.11
C SER A 7 49.66 22.83 -44.52
N THR A 8 48.84 21.97 -43.90
CA THR A 8 48.03 20.97 -44.64
C THR A 8 46.76 20.59 -43.86
N THR A 9 45.64 20.71 -44.54
CA THR A 9 44.29 20.22 -44.23
C THR A 9 44.22 18.69 -44.35
N GLY A 10 43.45 18.00 -43.48
CA GLY A 10 43.23 16.56 -43.62
C GLY A 10 42.48 15.92 -42.46
N ASP A 11 41.16 15.99 -42.53
CA ASP A 11 40.15 14.97 -42.18
C ASP A 11 40.55 13.82 -41.23
N MET A 12 39.91 13.76 -40.05
CA MET A 12 39.81 12.53 -39.27
C MET A 12 38.35 12.26 -38.94
N SER A 13 37.75 11.44 -39.78
CA SER A 13 36.48 10.76 -39.58
C SER A 13 36.54 9.87 -38.32
N LYS A 14 35.88 10.33 -37.25
CA LYS A 14 35.60 9.47 -36.09
C LYS A 14 34.43 8.55 -36.42
N VAL A 15 34.73 7.26 -36.40
CA VAL A 15 33.79 6.13 -36.43
C VAL A 15 32.69 6.35 -35.38
N ALA A 16 31.46 6.47 -35.86
CA ALA A 16 30.27 6.53 -35.01
C ALA A 16 29.85 5.11 -34.60
N THR A 17 30.25 4.68 -33.41
CA THR A 17 29.56 3.60 -32.70
C THR A 17 28.24 4.16 -32.16
N LYS A 18 27.13 3.77 -32.77
CA LYS A 18 25.78 3.99 -32.22
C LYS A 18 25.61 3.17 -30.95
N SER A 19 25.83 3.78 -29.79
CA SER A 19 25.24 3.32 -28.53
C SER A 19 23.93 4.07 -28.32
N SER A 20 22.81 3.34 -28.42
CA SER A 20 21.49 3.84 -28.04
C SER A 20 21.46 4.11 -26.53
N SER A 21 21.73 5.36 -26.17
CA SER A 21 21.55 5.89 -24.82
C SER A 21 20.67 7.14 -24.92
N SER A 22 19.38 6.90 -25.14
CA SER A 22 18.30 7.87 -25.06
C SER A 22 17.26 7.19 -24.18
N SER A 23 16.78 7.68 -23.04
CA SER A 23 16.45 9.06 -22.71
C SER A 23 16.21 9.20 -21.20
N MET A 24 17.21 8.96 -20.37
CA MET A 24 17.05 8.98 -18.90
C MET A 24 17.37 10.35 -18.29
N ILE A 25 16.97 11.47 -18.93
CA ILE A 25 17.20 12.84 -18.39
C ILE A 25 15.99 13.78 -18.54
N VAL A 26 14.86 13.38 -19.14
CA VAL A 26 13.69 14.29 -19.27
C VAL A 26 12.46 13.72 -18.57
N GLU A 27 12.50 13.60 -17.24
CA GLU A 27 11.26 13.52 -16.46
C GLU A 27 11.34 14.02 -15.01
N SER A 28 12.31 14.91 -14.71
CA SER A 28 12.50 15.44 -13.35
C SER A 28 12.10 16.91 -13.15
N LEU A 29 11.29 17.49 -14.05
CA LEU A 29 10.92 18.92 -14.02
C LEU A 29 9.40 19.22 -14.06
N ARG A 30 8.54 18.29 -13.62
CA ARG A 30 7.10 18.59 -13.38
C ARG A 30 6.71 18.60 -11.91
N VAL A 31 7.67 18.83 -11.02
CA VAL A 31 7.44 19.08 -9.60
C VAL A 31 7.69 20.57 -9.34
N CYS A 32 6.76 21.43 -9.74
CA CYS A 32 6.40 22.70 -9.09
C CYS A 32 5.30 23.39 -9.93
N GLY A 33 4.29 23.95 -9.26
CA GLY A 33 2.98 24.25 -9.83
C GLY A 33 2.94 25.11 -11.10
N ILE A 34 2.21 24.60 -12.10
CA ILE A 34 1.26 25.36 -12.93
C ILE A 34 0.13 24.38 -13.29
N SER A 35 -1.12 24.85 -13.19
CA SER A 35 -2.34 24.12 -13.53
C SER A 35 -2.31 23.57 -14.96
N GLY A 36 -1.88 22.33 -15.12
CA GLY A 36 -1.97 21.54 -16.34
C GLY A 36 -2.56 20.18 -15.98
N SER A 37 -3.88 20.06 -16.07
CA SER A 37 -4.58 18.79 -15.83
C SER A 37 -4.17 17.78 -16.90
N THR A 38 -3.11 17.01 -16.67
CA THR A 38 -2.84 15.78 -17.41
C THR A 38 -4.13 14.97 -17.39
N ARG A 39 -4.81 14.88 -18.55
CA ARG A 39 -6.06 14.12 -18.65
C ARG A 39 -5.69 12.66 -18.46
N VAL A 40 -5.91 12.16 -17.26
CA VAL A 40 -5.72 10.75 -16.94
C VAL A 40 -6.79 9.96 -17.69
N ASP A 41 -6.35 9.16 -18.65
CA ASP A 41 -7.20 8.28 -19.43
C ASP A 41 -7.68 7.11 -18.55
N LYS A 42 -8.95 6.74 -18.68
CA LYS A 42 -9.54 5.63 -17.90
C LYS A 42 -8.97 4.31 -18.43
N GLU A 43 -8.91 4.15 -19.74
CA GLU A 43 -8.53 2.90 -20.39
C GLU A 43 -7.05 2.56 -20.08
N ASP A 44 -6.16 3.55 -20.13
CA ASP A 44 -4.74 3.42 -19.73
C ASP A 44 -4.60 2.99 -18.25
N LEU A 45 -5.38 3.60 -17.35
CA LEU A 45 -5.41 3.17 -15.95
C LEU A 45 -5.93 1.75 -15.80
N THR A 46 -7.01 1.40 -16.49
CA THR A 46 -7.57 0.05 -16.43
C THR A 46 -6.54 -0.98 -16.85
N GLN A 47 -5.81 -0.76 -17.96
CA GLN A 47 -4.75 -1.67 -18.42
C GLN A 47 -3.59 -1.79 -17.42
N LYS A 48 -3.19 -0.69 -16.78
CA LYS A 48 -2.07 -0.69 -15.82
C LYS A 48 -2.40 -1.35 -14.48
N LEU A 49 -3.67 -1.31 -14.06
CA LEU A 49 -4.09 -1.64 -12.69
C LEU A 49 -4.85 -2.96 -12.56
N ARG A 50 -5.61 -3.34 -13.59
CA ARG A 50 -6.53 -4.48 -13.55
C ARG A 50 -5.77 -5.80 -13.63
N MET A 51 -6.02 -6.68 -12.67
CA MET A 51 -5.50 -8.04 -12.69
C MET A 51 -6.28 -8.91 -13.69
N PRO A 52 -5.64 -9.93 -14.28
CA PRO A 52 -6.30 -10.96 -15.07
C PRO A 52 -7.51 -11.55 -14.35
N GLN A 53 -8.52 -11.93 -15.13
CA GLN A 53 -9.80 -12.38 -14.58
C GLN A 53 -9.66 -13.61 -13.70
N TYR A 54 -8.87 -14.60 -14.12
CA TYR A 54 -8.69 -15.83 -13.37
C TYR A 54 -8.07 -15.57 -11.99
N LEU A 55 -7.06 -14.69 -11.88
CA LEU A 55 -6.47 -14.29 -10.59
C LEU A 55 -7.50 -13.59 -9.69
N ARG A 56 -8.28 -12.67 -10.23
CA ARG A 56 -9.31 -11.95 -9.47
C ARG A 56 -10.36 -12.91 -8.90
N PHE A 57 -10.81 -13.87 -9.70
CA PHE A 57 -11.82 -14.84 -9.27
C PHE A 57 -11.23 -15.84 -8.28
N ALA A 58 -10.00 -16.32 -8.50
CA ALA A 58 -9.28 -17.16 -7.56
C ALA A 58 -9.13 -16.49 -6.19
N MET A 59 -8.74 -15.21 -6.17
CA MET A 59 -8.62 -14.42 -4.93
C MET A 59 -9.98 -14.26 -4.24
N ARG A 60 -11.03 -13.92 -4.99
CA ARG A 60 -12.39 -13.77 -4.43
C ARG A 60 -12.87 -15.06 -3.78
N GLU A 61 -12.75 -16.19 -4.47
CA GLU A 61 -13.18 -17.50 -3.93
C GLU A 61 -12.35 -17.90 -2.72
N SER A 62 -11.04 -17.66 -2.74
CA SER A 62 -10.16 -17.98 -1.61
C SER A 62 -10.53 -17.19 -0.36
N ILE A 63 -10.85 -15.90 -0.50
CA ILE A 63 -11.33 -15.07 0.60
C ILE A 63 -12.71 -15.56 1.09
N ARG A 64 -13.63 -15.82 0.17
CA ARG A 64 -14.99 -16.27 0.51
C ARG A 64 -15.01 -17.59 1.28
N LEU A 65 -14.13 -18.52 0.91
CA LEU A 65 -14.03 -19.85 1.51
C LEU A 65 -13.07 -19.90 2.70
N ASN A 66 -12.39 -18.80 3.02
CA ASN A 66 -11.34 -18.75 4.04
C ASN A 66 -10.26 -19.82 3.82
N ASP A 67 -9.90 -20.06 2.56
CA ASP A 67 -8.91 -21.04 2.16
C ASP A 67 -8.09 -20.51 0.97
N ALA A 68 -6.79 -20.32 1.18
CA ALA A 68 -5.86 -19.87 0.15
C ALA A 68 -5.75 -20.87 -1.02
N ALA A 69 -6.03 -22.16 -0.80
CA ALA A 69 -5.98 -23.21 -1.81
C ALA A 69 -7.24 -23.28 -2.68
N ALA A 70 -8.35 -22.66 -2.27
CA ALA A 70 -9.62 -22.78 -2.97
C ALA A 70 -9.59 -22.17 -4.38
N GLY A 71 -8.72 -21.18 -4.61
CA GLY A 71 -8.51 -20.57 -5.93
C GLY A 71 -7.93 -21.51 -7.01
N LYS A 72 -7.45 -22.70 -6.64
CA LYS A 72 -6.86 -23.67 -7.59
C LYS A 72 -7.81 -24.10 -8.71
N SER A 73 -9.11 -24.13 -8.45
CA SER A 73 -10.11 -24.45 -9.48
C SER A 73 -10.03 -23.49 -10.68
N HIS A 74 -9.64 -22.24 -10.42
CA HIS A 74 -9.43 -21.19 -11.41
C HIS A 74 -8.04 -21.19 -12.04
N CYS A 75 -7.13 -22.08 -11.63
CA CYS A 75 -5.85 -22.32 -12.33
C CYS A 75 -6.03 -23.13 -13.62
N SER A 76 -7.22 -23.66 -13.89
CA SER A 76 -7.56 -24.37 -15.12
C SER A 76 -7.57 -23.37 -16.28
N ARG A 77 -6.38 -23.06 -16.80
CA ARG A 77 -6.13 -22.07 -17.85
C ARG A 77 -7.00 -22.37 -19.06
N SER A 78 -7.87 -21.43 -19.40
CA SER A 78 -8.43 -21.38 -20.75
C SER A 78 -7.33 -20.97 -21.74
N GLN A 79 -7.52 -21.19 -23.04
CA GLN A 79 -6.54 -20.83 -24.06
C GLN A 79 -6.18 -19.32 -24.06
N ASP A 80 -7.06 -18.48 -23.51
CA ASP A 80 -6.84 -17.04 -23.29
C ASP A 80 -5.97 -16.74 -22.05
N ASP A 81 -5.91 -17.63 -21.06
CA ASP A 81 -5.15 -17.45 -19.81
C ASP A 81 -3.67 -17.86 -19.93
N ASP A 82 -3.31 -18.65 -20.95
CA ASP A 82 -1.90 -19.00 -21.22
C ASP A 82 -1.07 -17.79 -21.68
N ASN A 83 -1.73 -16.75 -22.22
CA ASN A 83 -1.12 -15.49 -22.61
C ASN A 83 -1.39 -14.33 -21.62
N ALA A 84 -1.91 -14.61 -20.43
CA ALA A 84 -2.21 -13.57 -19.45
C ALA A 84 -0.93 -12.93 -18.90
N GLU A 85 -0.72 -11.65 -19.22
CA GLU A 85 0.40 -10.86 -18.70
C GLU A 85 0.01 -10.16 -17.39
N ALA A 86 0.95 -10.08 -16.45
CA ALA A 86 0.73 -9.35 -15.21
C ALA A 86 0.64 -7.84 -15.51
N PRO A 87 -0.28 -7.11 -14.86
CA PRO A 87 -0.38 -5.67 -15.06
C PRO A 87 0.88 -4.97 -14.54
N LEU A 88 1.19 -3.79 -15.08
CA LEU A 88 2.38 -3.03 -14.71
C LEU A 88 2.38 -2.63 -13.24
N VAL A 89 1.21 -2.22 -12.70
CA VAL A 89 1.05 -1.81 -11.31
C VAL A 89 -0.28 -2.38 -10.78
N PRO A 90 -0.36 -3.70 -10.51
CA PRO A 90 -1.56 -4.33 -9.98
C PRO A 90 -1.99 -3.61 -8.71
N MET A 91 -3.28 -3.28 -8.58
CA MET A 91 -3.74 -2.48 -7.46
C MET A 91 -4.96 -3.07 -6.79
N VAL A 92 -4.92 -3.15 -5.47
CA VAL A 92 -6.08 -3.47 -4.63
C VAL A 92 -6.45 -2.25 -3.83
N VAL A 93 -7.74 -1.93 -3.78
CA VAL A 93 -8.26 -0.78 -3.06
C VAL A 93 -9.11 -1.24 -1.91
N PHE A 94 -8.68 -0.99 -0.68
CA PHE A 94 -9.56 -1.09 0.48
C PHE A 94 -10.40 0.17 0.60
N ILE A 95 -11.69 0.03 0.82
CA ILE A 95 -12.59 1.14 1.08
C ILE A 95 -13.34 0.92 2.38
N ASN A 96 -13.33 1.95 3.24
CA ASN A 96 -14.22 2.01 4.38
C ASN A 96 -15.42 2.92 4.02
N PRO A 97 -16.59 2.35 3.68
CA PRO A 97 -17.73 3.14 3.21
C PRO A 97 -18.33 4.06 4.28
N ARG A 98 -17.99 3.84 5.57
CA ARG A 98 -18.41 4.72 6.68
C ARG A 98 -17.59 6.00 6.79
N SER A 99 -16.44 6.09 6.12
CA SER A 99 -15.59 7.28 6.12
C SER A 99 -16.17 8.37 5.19
N GLY A 100 -15.94 9.65 5.53
CA GLY A 100 -16.12 10.77 4.59
C GLY A 100 -17.54 11.17 4.26
N GLY A 101 -18.42 11.21 5.27
CA GLY A 101 -19.78 11.73 5.08
C GLY A 101 -20.68 10.82 4.22
N ARG A 102 -20.39 9.51 4.18
CA ARG A 102 -21.15 8.47 3.44
C ARG A 102 -21.05 8.54 1.92
N CYS A 103 -20.03 9.19 1.36
CA CYS A 103 -19.73 9.14 -0.08
C CYS A 103 -19.06 7.81 -0.52
N GLY A 104 -18.76 6.92 0.43
CA GLY A 104 -18.09 5.64 0.21
C GLY A 104 -18.71 4.75 -0.88
N PRO A 105 -20.04 4.51 -0.90
CA PRO A 105 -20.68 3.66 -1.91
C PRO A 105 -20.48 4.16 -3.35
N PHE A 106 -20.60 5.48 -3.59
CA PHE A 106 -20.38 6.06 -4.93
C PHE A 106 -18.92 5.96 -5.36
N LEU A 107 -17.98 6.13 -4.42
CA LEU A 107 -16.56 5.95 -4.71
C LEU A 107 -16.23 4.49 -4.99
N LYS A 108 -16.82 3.55 -4.24
CA LYS A 108 -16.69 2.10 -4.46
C LYS A 108 -17.08 1.74 -5.89
N GLU A 109 -18.31 2.10 -6.29
CA GLU A 109 -18.81 1.86 -7.65
C GLU A 109 -17.86 2.45 -8.71
N ARG A 110 -17.35 3.67 -8.48
CA ARG A 110 -16.43 4.30 -9.41
C ARG A 110 -15.09 3.58 -9.54
N LEU A 111 -14.52 3.14 -8.42
CA LEU A 111 -13.28 2.38 -8.40
C LEU A 111 -13.46 1.04 -9.12
N GLN A 112 -14.60 0.37 -8.90
CA GLN A 112 -14.93 -0.91 -9.55
C GLN A 112 -15.05 -0.76 -11.08
N LEU A 113 -15.61 0.35 -11.54
CA LEU A 113 -15.69 0.68 -12.98
C LEU A 113 -14.32 0.94 -13.64
N ILE A 114 -13.28 1.28 -12.88
CA ILE A 114 -11.93 1.55 -13.39
C ILE A 114 -11.05 0.31 -13.25
N ILE A 115 -11.03 -0.31 -12.08
CA ILE A 115 -10.19 -1.46 -11.76
C ILE A 115 -11.04 -2.72 -11.90
N SER A 116 -11.66 -3.25 -10.85
CA SER A 116 -12.64 -4.33 -10.94
C SER A 116 -13.43 -4.43 -9.63
N GLU A 117 -14.48 -5.25 -9.62
CA GLU A 117 -15.24 -5.54 -8.40
C GLU A 117 -14.37 -6.20 -7.33
N GLU A 118 -13.59 -7.21 -7.71
CA GLU A 118 -12.78 -8.05 -6.81
C GLU A 118 -11.54 -7.32 -6.27
N GLN A 119 -11.05 -6.32 -6.99
CA GLN A 119 -9.91 -5.50 -6.57
C GLN A 119 -10.34 -4.32 -5.68
N VAL A 120 -11.64 -4.08 -5.49
CA VAL A 120 -12.16 -3.04 -4.59
C VAL A 120 -12.84 -3.69 -3.40
N ILE A 121 -12.10 -3.78 -2.30
CA ILE A 121 -12.45 -4.52 -1.10
C ILE A 121 -13.14 -3.59 -0.11
N ASP A 122 -14.40 -3.87 0.17
CA ASP A 122 -15.13 -3.21 1.24
C ASP A 122 -14.70 -3.77 2.59
N MET A 123 -14.15 -2.90 3.45
CA MET A 123 -13.66 -3.31 4.77
C MET A 123 -14.76 -3.74 5.73
N LEU A 124 -16.03 -3.42 5.41
CA LEU A 124 -17.17 -3.96 6.16
C LEU A 124 -17.39 -5.44 5.83
N ASP A 125 -17.23 -5.82 4.57
CA ASP A 125 -17.50 -7.16 4.04
C ASP A 125 -16.30 -8.10 4.23
N VAL A 126 -15.09 -7.63 3.91
CA VAL A 126 -13.84 -8.40 4.00
C VAL A 126 -12.83 -7.62 4.82
N LYS A 127 -12.33 -8.23 5.89
CA LYS A 127 -11.34 -7.62 6.77
C LYS A 127 -9.95 -7.64 6.11
N PRO A 128 -9.09 -6.64 6.36
CA PRO A 128 -7.73 -6.61 5.79
C PRO A 128 -6.93 -7.88 6.05
N HIS A 129 -7.04 -8.48 7.24
CA HIS A 129 -6.34 -9.73 7.57
C HIS A 129 -6.83 -10.94 6.76
N GLU A 130 -8.12 -11.00 6.39
CA GLU A 130 -8.67 -12.06 5.53
C GLU A 130 -8.12 -11.96 4.11
N PHE A 131 -8.03 -10.74 3.56
CA PHE A 131 -7.38 -10.51 2.28
C PHE A 131 -5.90 -10.92 2.31
N ILE A 132 -5.16 -10.54 3.36
CA ILE A 132 -3.73 -10.84 3.46
C ILE A 132 -3.47 -12.35 3.62
N ARG A 133 -4.33 -13.05 4.36
CA ARG A 133 -4.21 -14.48 4.58
C ARG A 133 -4.65 -15.28 3.36
N TYR A 134 -5.83 -14.99 2.80
CA TYR A 134 -6.43 -15.81 1.76
C TYR A 134 -6.26 -15.23 0.36
N GLY A 135 -6.42 -13.92 0.19
CA GLY A 135 -6.23 -13.25 -1.11
C GLY A 135 -4.78 -13.25 -1.58
N LEU A 136 -3.85 -12.70 -0.78
CA LEU A 136 -2.42 -12.75 -1.09
C LEU A 136 -1.88 -14.19 -1.00
N GLY A 137 -2.36 -14.99 -0.04
CA GLY A 137 -1.98 -16.40 0.08
C GLY A 137 -2.35 -17.20 -1.16
N CYS A 138 -3.48 -16.89 -1.81
CA CYS A 138 -3.88 -17.49 -3.08
C CYS A 138 -2.88 -17.16 -4.20
N LEU A 139 -2.48 -15.89 -4.34
CA LEU A 139 -1.49 -15.48 -5.35
C LEU A 139 -0.13 -16.15 -5.13
N GLU A 140 0.35 -16.19 -3.88
CA GLU A 140 1.60 -16.85 -3.51
C GLU A 140 1.55 -18.36 -3.77
N MET A 141 0.42 -18.99 -3.46
CA MET A 141 0.17 -20.40 -3.75
C MET A 141 0.21 -20.67 -5.26
N MET A 142 -0.49 -19.87 -6.08
CA MET A 142 -0.45 -20.02 -7.54
C MET A 142 0.94 -19.79 -8.12
N ALA A 143 1.67 -18.79 -7.62
CA ALA A 143 3.06 -18.56 -7.97
C ALA A 143 3.95 -19.79 -7.69
N ASN A 144 3.75 -20.44 -6.53
CA ASN A 144 4.47 -21.67 -6.18
C ASN A 144 4.14 -22.86 -7.08
N TYR A 145 2.96 -22.88 -7.72
CA TYR A 145 2.60 -23.87 -8.74
C TYR A 145 3.11 -23.52 -10.15
N GLY A 146 3.90 -22.45 -10.29
CA GLY A 146 4.52 -22.06 -11.56
C GLY A 146 3.75 -21.01 -12.35
N ASP A 147 2.73 -20.38 -11.75
CA ASP A 147 2.04 -19.25 -12.39
C ASP A 147 2.90 -17.97 -12.30
N HIS A 148 3.58 -17.65 -13.40
CA HIS A 148 4.43 -16.47 -13.49
C HIS A 148 3.65 -15.16 -13.42
N CYS A 149 2.42 -15.13 -13.94
CA CYS A 149 1.58 -13.94 -13.88
C CYS A 149 1.14 -13.65 -12.44
N ALA A 150 0.80 -14.69 -11.67
CA ALA A 150 0.52 -14.57 -10.24
C ALA A 150 1.73 -14.05 -9.46
N LEU A 151 2.93 -14.57 -9.75
CA LEU A 151 4.20 -14.14 -9.14
C LEU A 151 4.45 -12.65 -9.39
N GLU A 152 4.47 -12.23 -10.67
CA GLU A 152 4.70 -10.82 -11.01
C GLU A 152 3.61 -9.89 -10.45
N THR A 153 2.35 -10.35 -10.44
CA THR A 153 1.24 -9.63 -9.83
C THR A 153 1.47 -9.45 -8.33
N ARG A 154 1.91 -10.49 -7.62
CA ARG A 154 2.20 -10.46 -6.18
C ARG A 154 3.37 -9.54 -5.85
N ASP A 155 4.38 -9.49 -6.71
CA ASP A 155 5.60 -8.70 -6.52
C ASP A 155 5.39 -7.21 -6.79
N ARG A 156 4.60 -6.87 -7.83
CA ARG A 156 4.36 -5.49 -8.26
C ARG A 156 3.14 -4.85 -7.57
N MET A 157 2.38 -5.61 -6.79
CA MET A 157 1.12 -5.15 -6.21
C MET A 157 1.30 -3.90 -5.36
N ARG A 158 0.38 -2.94 -5.51
CA ARG A 158 0.19 -1.80 -4.61
C ARG A 158 -1.17 -1.83 -3.97
N ILE A 159 -1.27 -1.27 -2.77
CA ILE A 159 -2.53 -1.16 -2.04
C ILE A 159 -2.91 0.32 -1.94
N MET A 160 -4.19 0.63 -2.16
CA MET A 160 -4.78 1.93 -1.87
C MET A 160 -5.79 1.79 -0.75
N VAL A 161 -5.79 2.72 0.20
CA VAL A 161 -6.78 2.75 1.28
C VAL A 161 -7.62 4.01 1.19
N ALA A 162 -8.91 3.84 0.93
CA ALA A 162 -9.91 4.89 0.92
C ALA A 162 -10.62 4.95 2.27
N GLY A 163 -10.15 5.85 3.14
CA GLY A 163 -10.57 5.96 4.54
C GLY A 163 -9.89 7.13 5.26
N GLY A 164 -10.05 7.18 6.58
CA GLY A 164 -9.23 8.03 7.47
C GLY A 164 -8.06 7.27 8.09
N ASP A 165 -7.31 7.94 8.97
CA ASP A 165 -6.08 7.37 9.57
C ASP A 165 -6.29 6.01 10.26
N GLY A 166 -7.42 5.80 10.96
CA GLY A 166 -7.71 4.51 11.60
C GLY A 166 -7.89 3.35 10.60
N SER A 167 -8.45 3.61 9.42
CA SER A 167 -8.57 2.57 8.37
C SER A 167 -7.23 2.28 7.71
N VAL A 168 -6.41 3.31 7.53
CA VAL A 168 -5.03 3.18 7.01
C VAL A 168 -4.18 2.39 8.00
N GLY A 169 -4.22 2.74 9.30
CA GLY A 169 -3.49 2.05 10.35
C GLY A 169 -3.88 0.59 10.50
N TRP A 170 -5.16 0.25 10.33
CA TRP A 170 -5.60 -1.15 10.33
C TRP A 170 -4.96 -1.97 9.21
N VAL A 171 -4.95 -1.44 7.98
CA VAL A 171 -4.31 -2.12 6.84
C VAL A 171 -2.82 -2.26 7.05
N LEU A 172 -2.14 -1.19 7.46
CA LEU A 172 -0.70 -1.21 7.76
C LEU A 172 -0.38 -2.22 8.86
N GLY A 173 -1.20 -2.29 9.92
CA GLY A 173 -1.07 -3.28 10.98
C GLY A 173 -1.09 -4.71 10.45
N CYS A 174 -2.09 -5.07 9.64
CA CYS A 174 -2.15 -6.40 9.07
C CYS A 174 -1.01 -6.66 8.05
N LEU A 175 -0.58 -5.66 7.28
CA LEU A 175 0.56 -5.79 6.37
C LEU A 175 1.89 -5.96 7.10
N SER A 176 2.02 -5.43 8.32
CA SER A 176 3.22 -5.60 9.14
C SER A 176 3.44 -7.08 9.54
N GLU A 177 2.36 -7.86 9.65
CA GLU A 177 2.42 -9.31 9.90
C GLU A 177 3.09 -10.06 8.73
N LEU A 178 3.00 -9.54 7.50
CA LEU A 178 3.71 -10.15 6.38
C LEU A 178 5.22 -10.08 6.58
N HIS A 179 5.71 -8.96 7.11
CA HIS A 179 7.14 -8.79 7.38
C HIS A 179 7.59 -9.73 8.50
N SER A 180 6.84 -9.84 9.60
CA SER A 180 7.21 -10.74 10.71
C SER A 180 7.20 -12.22 10.30
N LEU A 181 6.35 -12.60 9.33
CA LEU A 181 6.31 -13.95 8.75
C LEU A 181 7.30 -14.17 7.60
N GLY A 182 8.16 -13.18 7.28
CA GLY A 182 9.11 -13.29 6.17
C GLY A 182 8.45 -13.33 4.77
N ARG A 183 7.18 -12.93 4.64
CA ARG A 183 6.43 -12.91 3.38
C ARG A 183 6.69 -11.61 2.61
N THR A 184 7.73 -11.60 1.80
CA THR A 184 8.12 -10.44 0.96
C THR A 184 7.65 -10.57 -0.49
N PRO A 185 7.43 -9.44 -1.21
CA PRO A 185 7.48 -8.06 -0.71
C PRO A 185 6.22 -7.68 0.08
N VAL A 186 6.33 -6.69 0.97
CA VAL A 186 5.15 -6.05 1.58
C VAL A 186 4.64 -4.99 0.59
N PRO A 187 3.38 -5.08 0.10
CA PRO A 187 2.86 -4.12 -0.88
C PRO A 187 2.88 -2.68 -0.33
N PRO A 188 3.37 -1.68 -1.09
CA PRO A 188 3.32 -0.29 -0.67
C PRO A 188 1.88 0.22 -0.62
N VAL A 189 1.63 1.15 0.30
CA VAL A 189 0.28 1.68 0.58
C VAL A 189 0.17 3.15 0.20
N GLY A 190 -0.81 3.48 -0.64
CA GLY A 190 -1.26 4.84 -0.90
C GLY A 190 -2.61 5.13 -0.24
N ILE A 191 -2.96 6.41 -0.14
CA ILE A 191 -4.14 6.86 0.65
C ILE A 191 -5.08 7.69 -0.23
N ILE A 192 -6.38 7.40 -0.12
CA ILE A 192 -7.46 8.28 -0.58
C ILE A 192 -8.12 8.87 0.69
N PRO A 193 -7.88 10.15 1.02
CA PRO A 193 -8.27 10.74 2.31
C PRO A 193 -9.77 11.00 2.40
N LEU A 194 -10.51 10.02 2.92
CA LEU A 194 -11.94 10.14 3.18
C LEU A 194 -12.24 10.53 4.63
N GLY A 195 -11.28 10.58 5.54
CA GLY A 195 -11.51 10.91 6.96
C GLY A 195 -11.65 12.42 7.24
N THR A 196 -11.93 12.74 8.50
CA THR A 196 -11.76 14.09 9.07
C THR A 196 -10.32 14.30 9.57
N GLY A 197 -9.72 13.26 10.18
CA GLY A 197 -8.29 13.12 10.45
C GLY A 197 -7.61 12.30 9.35
N ASN A 198 -6.78 12.97 8.55
CA ASN A 198 -6.04 12.42 7.40
C ASN A 198 -4.56 12.81 7.52
N ASP A 199 -3.98 12.68 8.71
CA ASP A 199 -2.64 13.17 9.02
C ASP A 199 -1.56 12.35 8.33
N LEU A 200 -1.76 11.03 8.19
CA LEU A 200 -0.89 10.20 7.35
C LEU A 200 -0.96 10.66 5.90
N SER A 201 -2.16 10.91 5.39
CA SER A 201 -2.35 11.39 4.02
C SER A 201 -1.65 12.74 3.78
N ARG A 202 -1.71 13.68 4.74
CA ARG A 202 -1.00 14.97 4.65
C ARG A 202 0.51 14.78 4.67
N SER A 203 1.01 13.99 5.60
CA SER A 203 2.46 13.77 5.81
C SER A 203 3.13 13.12 4.59
N PHE A 204 2.43 12.19 3.92
CA PHE A 204 2.92 11.52 2.70
C PHE A 204 2.42 12.19 1.41
N GLY A 205 1.84 13.39 1.51
CA GLY A 205 1.48 14.23 0.36
C GLY A 205 0.26 13.75 -0.43
N TRP A 206 -0.54 12.80 0.06
CA TRP A 206 -1.79 12.33 -0.56
C TRP A 206 -2.96 13.33 -0.44
N GLY A 207 -2.81 14.34 0.43
CA GLY A 207 -3.74 15.47 0.56
C GLY A 207 -4.57 15.40 1.85
N GLY A 208 -5.29 16.48 2.15
CA GLY A 208 -6.04 16.59 3.41
C GLY A 208 -7.50 16.13 3.35
N SER A 209 -8.08 16.06 2.16
CA SER A 209 -9.47 15.67 1.93
C SER A 209 -9.67 15.23 0.49
N PHE A 210 -10.69 14.39 0.26
CA PHE A 210 -11.06 13.98 -1.08
C PHE A 210 -11.97 15.02 -1.76
N PRO A 211 -11.61 15.54 -2.95
CA PRO A 211 -12.39 16.59 -3.61
C PRO A 211 -13.82 16.20 -3.97
N PHE A 212 -14.74 17.16 -3.95
CA PHE A 212 -16.11 17.01 -4.45
C PHE A 212 -16.19 16.59 -5.93
N SER A 213 -15.14 16.86 -6.73
CA SER A 213 -15.00 16.38 -8.12
C SER A 213 -14.54 14.91 -8.16
N TRP A 214 -15.27 14.03 -7.47
CA TRP A 214 -14.94 12.63 -7.22
C TRP A 214 -14.49 11.88 -8.48
N LYS A 215 -15.20 11.99 -9.60
CA LYS A 215 -14.85 11.28 -10.86
C LYS A 215 -13.42 11.56 -11.34
N ALA A 216 -12.99 12.83 -11.28
CA ALA A 216 -11.64 13.22 -11.68
C ALA A 216 -10.62 12.94 -10.58
N ALA A 217 -11.02 13.13 -9.31
CA ALA A 217 -10.19 12.86 -8.15
C ALA A 217 -9.82 11.37 -8.02
N THR A 218 -10.76 10.45 -8.28
CA THR A 218 -10.50 9.00 -8.26
C THR A 218 -9.42 8.64 -9.28
N LYS A 219 -9.57 9.06 -10.54
CA LYS A 219 -8.56 8.80 -11.59
C LYS A 219 -7.20 9.39 -11.24
N ARG A 220 -7.16 10.64 -10.74
CA ARG A 220 -5.90 11.27 -10.32
C ARG A 220 -5.25 10.54 -9.15
N SER A 221 -6.02 10.03 -8.19
CA SER A 221 -5.49 9.29 -7.04
C SER A 221 -4.89 7.95 -7.47
N LEU A 222 -5.59 7.23 -8.35
CA LEU A 222 -5.09 5.97 -8.91
C LEU A 222 -3.83 6.19 -9.77
N TYR A 223 -3.84 7.19 -10.65
CA TYR A 223 -2.68 7.57 -11.45
C TYR A 223 -1.50 7.98 -10.57
N LYS A 224 -1.75 8.80 -9.55
CA LYS A 224 -0.71 9.16 -8.59
C LYS A 224 -0.11 7.93 -7.94
N ALA A 225 -0.91 6.93 -7.59
CA ALA A 225 -0.43 5.70 -6.98
C ALA A 225 0.36 4.79 -7.93
N THR A 226 0.27 4.97 -9.25
CA THR A 226 1.16 4.26 -10.18
C THR A 226 2.55 4.89 -10.25
N ILE A 227 2.64 6.22 -10.19
CA ILE A 227 3.91 6.96 -10.36
C ILE A 227 4.56 7.43 -9.06
N ALA A 228 3.84 7.40 -7.93
CA ALA A 228 4.34 7.92 -6.67
C ALA A 228 5.61 7.15 -6.22
N PRO A 229 6.62 7.88 -5.72
CA PRO A 229 7.81 7.26 -5.15
C PRO A 229 7.45 6.50 -3.88
N LEU A 230 8.22 5.45 -3.58
CA LEU A 230 8.07 4.69 -2.35
C LEU A 230 8.76 5.44 -1.20
N CYS A 231 8.05 5.60 -0.10
CA CYS A 231 8.57 6.18 1.13
C CYS A 231 8.57 5.12 2.23
N ARG A 232 9.57 5.18 3.11
CA ARG A 232 9.56 4.39 4.34
C ARG A 232 8.66 5.08 5.37
N LEU A 233 7.95 4.27 6.15
CA LEU A 233 7.12 4.72 7.25
C LEU A 233 7.66 4.07 8.52
N ASP A 234 7.97 4.90 9.51
CA ASP A 234 8.32 4.40 10.84
C ASP A 234 7.06 3.91 11.55
N SER A 235 7.23 2.83 12.32
CA SER A 235 6.16 2.20 13.09
C SER A 235 6.65 2.07 14.53
N TRP A 236 5.82 2.52 15.48
CA TRP A 236 6.15 2.46 16.89
C TRP A 236 5.24 1.46 17.59
N ARG A 237 5.85 0.45 18.19
CA ARG A 237 5.18 -0.47 19.09
C ARG A 237 5.30 0.07 20.50
N PHE A 238 4.16 0.36 21.12
CA PHE A 238 4.07 0.79 22.51
C PHE A 238 3.53 -0.36 23.35
N SER A 239 4.22 -0.64 24.45
CA SER A 239 3.78 -1.60 25.47
C SER A 239 3.72 -0.89 26.81
N ILE A 240 2.57 -0.98 27.48
CA ILE A 240 2.32 -0.36 28.79
C ILE A 240 2.05 -1.49 29.79
N SER A 241 2.84 -1.53 30.85
CA SER A 241 2.73 -2.49 31.95
C SER A 241 2.31 -1.79 33.24
N MET A 242 1.26 -2.27 33.89
CA MET A 242 0.70 -1.64 35.11
C MET A 242 0.36 -2.67 36.19
N PRO A 243 0.41 -2.29 37.49
CA PRO A 243 0.01 -3.17 38.57
C PRO A 243 -1.44 -3.65 38.43
N GLU A 244 -1.69 -4.92 38.75
CA GLU A 244 -3.04 -5.49 38.77
C GLU A 244 -3.97 -4.72 39.73
N GLY A 245 -5.20 -4.44 39.29
CA GLY A 245 -6.19 -3.66 40.06
C GLY A 245 -6.25 -2.16 39.71
N THR A 246 -5.39 -1.69 38.80
CA THR A 246 -5.50 -0.33 38.26
C THR A 246 -6.66 -0.26 37.25
N GLU A 247 -7.75 0.44 37.57
CA GLU A 247 -8.84 0.69 36.62
C GLU A 247 -8.43 1.75 35.59
N ILE A 248 -8.15 1.32 34.36
CA ILE A 248 -7.85 2.20 33.24
C ILE A 248 -8.68 1.75 32.04
N GLU A 249 -9.27 2.72 31.35
CA GLU A 249 -9.83 2.52 30.01
C GLU A 249 -8.71 2.78 28.97
N PRO A 250 -8.09 1.74 28.39
CA PRO A 250 -7.07 1.94 27.38
C PRO A 250 -7.70 2.59 26.13
N PRO A 251 -6.96 3.44 25.41
CA PRO A 251 -7.37 3.89 24.09
C PRO A 251 -7.66 2.69 23.19
N HIS A 252 -8.59 2.82 22.25
CA HIS A 252 -8.93 1.75 21.30
C HIS A 252 -7.73 1.20 20.49
N SER A 253 -6.65 1.98 20.42
CA SER A 253 -5.39 1.63 19.75
C SER A 253 -4.52 0.65 20.56
N LEU A 254 -4.76 0.51 21.86
CA LEU A 254 -4.05 -0.39 22.76
C LEU A 254 -4.95 -1.59 23.11
N LYS A 255 -4.42 -2.81 22.93
CA LYS A 255 -5.12 -4.07 23.24
C LYS A 255 -4.43 -4.78 24.38
N HIS A 256 -5.18 -5.55 25.14
CA HIS A 256 -4.61 -6.37 26.21
C HIS A 256 -3.61 -7.38 25.63
N ALA A 257 -2.39 -7.39 26.14
CA ALA A 257 -1.33 -8.32 25.77
C ALA A 257 -1.17 -9.37 26.88
N VAL A 258 -0.89 -10.62 26.48
CA VAL A 258 -0.75 -11.77 27.39
C VAL A 258 0.71 -12.02 27.76
N GLU A 259 1.66 -11.60 26.91
CA GLU A 259 3.10 -11.79 27.12
C GLU A 259 3.88 -10.49 26.99
N PHE A 260 4.88 -10.36 27.86
CA PHE A 260 5.80 -9.26 27.93
C PHE A 260 7.17 -9.76 27.50
N THR A 261 7.66 -9.29 26.36
CA THR A 261 9.08 -9.45 25.97
C THR A 261 9.71 -8.07 26.11
N LEU A 262 10.27 -7.78 27.29
CA LEU A 262 11.23 -6.70 27.40
C LEU A 262 12.48 -7.12 26.64
N ASP A 263 12.99 -6.21 25.82
CA ASP A 263 14.35 -6.30 25.32
C ASP A 263 15.27 -6.32 26.56
N GLU A 264 16.07 -7.38 26.74
CA GLU A 264 16.82 -7.71 27.97
C GLU A 264 17.87 -6.66 28.40
N GLY A 265 17.93 -5.50 27.74
CA GLY A 265 18.94 -4.45 27.93
C GLY A 265 18.46 -3.16 28.60
N LEU A 266 17.21 -3.06 29.08
CA LEU A 266 16.72 -1.88 29.79
C LEU A 266 16.76 -2.10 31.31
N ASP A 267 17.64 -1.37 32.00
CA ASP A 267 17.66 -1.30 33.46
C ASP A 267 16.33 -0.73 33.98
N ILE A 268 15.56 -1.56 34.67
CA ILE A 268 14.29 -1.15 35.29
C ILE A 268 14.59 -0.57 36.68
N GLU A 269 14.34 0.71 36.87
CA GLU A 269 14.31 1.33 38.21
C GLU A 269 13.03 0.89 38.96
N GLY A 270 13.06 -0.29 39.59
CA GLY A 270 12.02 -0.73 40.54
C GLY A 270 11.66 -2.22 40.48
N GLN A 271 11.15 -2.77 41.60
CA GLN A 271 10.58 -4.11 41.67
C GLN A 271 9.21 -4.13 40.96
N LEU A 272 9.10 -4.88 39.87
CA LEU A 272 7.81 -5.19 39.24
C LEU A 272 6.98 -6.07 40.18
N SER A 273 5.71 -5.71 40.41
CA SER A 273 4.75 -6.55 41.14
C SER A 273 4.51 -7.87 40.39
N ASN A 274 4.28 -8.97 41.11
CA ASN A 274 4.13 -10.30 40.49
C ASN A 274 2.92 -10.42 39.55
N ASN A 275 1.92 -9.54 39.67
CA ASN A 275 0.76 -9.49 38.79
C ASN A 275 0.70 -8.12 38.08
N VAL A 276 0.80 -8.14 36.75
CA VAL A 276 0.87 -6.96 35.90
C VAL A 276 -0.11 -7.13 34.75
N ILE A 277 -0.86 -6.07 34.44
CA ILE A 277 -1.70 -5.96 33.26
C ILE A 277 -0.88 -5.27 32.16
N CYS A 278 -0.84 -5.86 30.96
CA CYS A 278 -0.09 -5.34 29.83
C CYS A 278 -1.02 -4.92 28.70
N TYR A 279 -0.75 -3.76 28.10
CA TYR A 279 -1.42 -3.27 26.90
C TYR A 279 -0.40 -2.98 25.81
N GLU A 280 -0.67 -3.43 24.59
CA GLU A 280 0.20 -3.21 23.43
C GLU A 280 -0.58 -2.59 22.27
N GLY A 281 0.08 -1.69 21.53
CA GLY A 281 -0.45 -1.19 20.27
C GLY A 281 0.65 -0.69 19.33
N VAL A 282 0.28 -0.57 18.06
CA VAL A 282 1.17 -0.11 16.99
C VAL A 282 0.66 1.20 16.43
N PHE A 283 1.55 2.19 16.35
CA PHE A 283 1.23 3.57 16.00
C PHE A 283 2.05 4.02 14.79
N TYR A 284 1.39 4.73 13.87
CA TYR A 284 1.99 5.21 12.62
C TYR A 284 2.02 6.75 12.54
N ASN A 285 1.42 7.45 13.51
CA ASN A 285 1.48 8.90 13.64
C ASN A 285 1.42 9.30 15.13
N TYR A 286 1.88 10.51 15.45
CA TYR A 286 1.95 11.04 16.81
C TYR A 286 0.57 11.26 17.46
N PHE A 287 -0.47 11.55 16.68
CA PHE A 287 -1.80 11.89 17.19
C PHE A 287 -2.70 10.68 17.48
N SER A 288 -2.34 9.48 17.03
CA SER A 288 -3.08 8.23 17.33
C SER A 288 -3.03 7.85 18.82
N ILE A 289 -2.16 8.50 19.59
CA ILE A 289 -2.01 8.33 21.03
C ILE A 289 -3.13 9.04 21.82
N GLY A 290 -3.84 10.00 21.22
CA GLY A 290 -4.79 10.85 21.94
C GLY A 290 -4.08 11.75 22.96
N THR A 291 -4.68 12.88 23.32
CA THR A 291 -4.23 13.64 24.49
C THR A 291 -4.42 12.77 25.73
N PHE A 292 -3.37 12.08 26.17
CA PHE A 292 -3.35 11.40 27.45
C PHE A 292 -3.52 12.45 28.55
N SER A 293 -4.68 12.47 29.19
CA SER A 293 -4.83 13.05 30.52
C SER A 293 -4.78 11.89 31.51
N PHE A 294 -3.59 11.53 31.96
CA PHE A 294 -3.45 10.65 33.12
C PHE A 294 -3.95 11.44 34.33
N TYR A 295 -5.23 11.29 34.68
CA TYR A 295 -5.68 11.65 36.01
C TYR A 295 -5.25 10.52 36.94
N VAL A 296 -4.09 10.69 37.56
CA VAL A 296 -3.78 9.98 38.80
C VAL A 296 -4.56 10.70 39.89
N SER A 297 -5.67 10.11 40.34
CA SER A 297 -6.36 10.55 41.56
C SER A 297 -5.63 10.06 42.80
#